data_AF-A0A957S8R5-F1
#
_entry.id   AF-A0A957S8R5-F1
#
_cell.length_a   1.000
_cell.length_b   1.000
_cell.length_c   1.000
_cell.angle_alpha   90.00
_cell.angle_beta   90.00
_cell.angle_gamma   90.00
#
_symmetry.space_group_name_H-M   'P 1'
#
loop_
_entity.id
_entity.type
_entity.pdbx_description
1 polymer ?
#
loop_
_entity_poly.entity_id
_entity_poly.type
_entity_poly.pdbx_seq_one_letter_code
_entity_poly.pdbx_strand_id
1 'polypeptide(L)'
;MSDEEEIGFTASANVPGQLTSREYKPLFEAWLNGLGERSASSLERRFHEEFRLLYEELLNERVPVTDADGTPQLDKRGRVRTRLARDWRKAAYEAWSSLPASLREPKTLTELADQLGLSSASTIRHWRRNDPEIETRFKVRLTQRLLEYAPDVLMAMVAVASDPDSKGHQDRKLFLEMTGMLSNSSTVDATVRIKTDDLLDDDEQAAVAAALKGAAAKQ
;
A
#
# COMPACT_ATOMS: atom_id res chain seq x y z
N MET A 1 -4.83 20.98 35.05
CA MET A 1 -3.68 20.25 34.50
C MET A 1 -4.14 19.73 33.17
N SER A 2 -3.51 20.16 32.07
CA SER A 2 -3.86 19.68 30.74
C SER A 2 -3.63 18.17 30.73
N ASP A 3 -4.64 17.40 30.35
CA ASP A 3 -4.46 16.02 29.94
C ASP A 3 -3.47 16.03 28.78
N GLU A 4 -2.17 15.85 29.07
CA GLU A 4 -1.19 15.57 28.04
C GLU A 4 -1.61 14.25 27.41
N GLU A 5 -2.19 14.32 26.21
CA GLU A 5 -2.59 13.15 25.44
C GLU A 5 -1.35 12.27 25.25
N GLU A 6 -1.30 11.17 25.99
CA GLU A 6 -0.23 10.19 25.95
C GLU A 6 -0.12 9.61 24.52
N ILE A 7 1.06 9.73 23.91
CA ILE A 7 1.27 9.33 22.52
C ILE A 7 0.95 7.84 22.35
N GLY A 8 0.13 7.54 21.36
CA GLY A 8 -0.29 6.19 21.03
C GLY A 8 -1.52 5.68 21.78
N PHE A 9 -2.16 6.49 22.63
CA PHE A 9 -3.41 6.09 23.29
C PHE A 9 -4.56 7.02 22.91
N THR A 10 -5.57 6.49 22.22
CA THR A 10 -6.76 7.27 21.85
C THR A 10 -7.86 7.22 22.91
N ALA A 11 -7.69 6.43 23.96
CA ALA A 11 -8.64 6.26 25.06
C ALA A 11 -7.98 6.56 26.41
N SER A 12 -8.79 7.02 27.37
CA SER A 12 -8.31 7.32 28.72
C SER A 12 -7.90 6.05 29.47
N ALA A 13 -7.00 6.21 30.46
CA ALA A 13 -6.47 5.10 31.26
C ALA A 13 -7.55 4.32 32.04
N ASN A 14 -8.70 4.96 32.31
CA ASN A 14 -9.79 4.37 33.09
C ASN A 14 -10.63 3.36 32.28
N VAL A 15 -10.46 3.29 30.96
CA VAL A 15 -11.18 2.33 30.12
C VAL A 15 -10.64 0.91 30.36
N PRO A 16 -11.49 -0.13 30.51
CA PRO A 16 -11.02 -1.50 30.70
C PRO A 16 -9.99 -1.94 29.64
N GLY A 17 -8.91 -2.57 30.09
CA GLY A 17 -7.82 -3.05 29.22
C GLY A 17 -6.79 -1.99 28.81
N GLN A 18 -7.01 -0.71 29.12
CA GLN A 18 -6.06 0.37 28.80
C GLN A 18 -4.83 0.41 29.72
N LEU A 19 -4.92 -0.14 30.94
CA LEU A 19 -3.75 -0.32 31.81
C LEU A 19 -2.80 -1.38 31.24
N THR A 20 -3.34 -2.55 30.90
CA THR A 20 -2.57 -3.60 30.20
C THR A 20 -2.01 -3.09 28.88
N SER A 21 -2.75 -2.27 28.13
CA SER A 21 -2.25 -1.59 26.93
C SER A 21 -0.96 -0.79 27.17
N ARG A 22 -0.92 -0.04 28.27
CA ARG A 22 0.24 0.79 28.65
C ARG A 22 1.42 -0.03 29.10
N GLU A 23 1.19 -1.17 29.75
CA GLU A 23 2.26 -2.09 30.15
C GLU A 23 2.93 -2.76 28.95
N TYR A 24 2.17 -3.11 27.92
CA TYR A 24 2.69 -3.80 26.74
C TYR A 24 3.39 -2.89 25.73
N LYS A 25 2.99 -1.62 25.62
CA LYS A 25 3.63 -0.66 24.70
C LYS A 25 5.16 -0.59 24.86
N PRO A 26 5.74 -0.36 26.06
CA PRO A 26 7.19 -0.31 26.22
C PRO A 26 7.87 -1.65 25.93
N LEU A 27 7.21 -2.78 26.20
CA LEU A 27 7.73 -4.12 25.84
C LEU A 27 7.80 -4.30 24.33
N PHE A 28 6.76 -3.87 23.62
CA PHE A 28 6.73 -3.85 22.15
C PHE A 28 7.82 -2.94 21.59
N GLU A 29 7.96 -1.72 22.11
CA GLU A 29 8.95 -0.75 21.63
C GLU A 29 10.38 -1.22 21.89
N ALA A 30 10.66 -1.82 23.04
CA ALA A 30 11.95 -2.44 23.32
C ALA A 30 12.24 -3.60 22.34
N TRP A 31 11.24 -4.45 22.07
CA TRP A 31 11.37 -5.53 21.09
C TRP A 31 11.65 -5.00 19.67
N LEU A 32 10.91 -3.97 19.24
CA LEU A 32 11.02 -3.31 17.94
C LEU A 32 12.40 -2.68 17.76
N ASN A 33 12.90 -1.98 18.77
CA ASN A 33 14.24 -1.37 18.76
C ASN A 33 15.35 -2.42 18.65
N GLY A 34 15.16 -3.60 19.23
CA GLY A 34 16.13 -4.70 19.12
C GLY A 34 16.08 -5.47 17.79
N LEU A 35 15.11 -5.22 16.90
CA LEU A 35 14.98 -5.99 15.65
C LEU A 35 16.18 -5.80 14.71
N GLY A 36 16.77 -4.60 14.65
CA GLY A 36 17.90 -4.32 13.77
C GLY A 36 19.17 -5.08 14.13
N GLU A 37 19.36 -5.39 15.41
CA GLU A 37 20.47 -6.21 15.92
C GLU A 37 20.28 -7.69 15.61
N ARG A 38 19.02 -8.15 15.57
CA ARG A 38 18.65 -9.54 15.29
C ARG A 38 18.57 -9.88 13.79
N SER A 39 18.56 -8.86 12.92
CA SER A 39 18.53 -9.05 11.47
C SER A 39 19.71 -9.88 10.97
N ALA A 40 19.42 -10.92 10.19
CA ALA A 40 20.41 -11.82 9.61
C ALA A 40 21.09 -11.23 8.36
N SER A 41 20.48 -10.20 7.73
CA SER A 41 21.03 -9.54 6.55
C SER A 41 20.92 -8.01 6.61
N SER A 42 21.71 -7.33 5.79
CA SER A 42 21.61 -5.87 5.60
C SER A 42 20.24 -5.45 5.06
N LEU A 43 19.63 -6.28 4.21
CA LEU A 43 18.29 -6.07 3.69
C LEU A 43 17.25 -6.12 4.81
N GLU A 44 17.28 -7.18 5.62
CA GLU A 44 16.39 -7.30 6.78
C GLU A 44 16.56 -6.13 7.76
N ARG A 45 17.80 -5.72 8.03
CA ARG A 45 18.07 -4.59 8.92
C ARG A 45 17.41 -3.31 8.43
N ARG A 46 17.50 -3.03 7.12
CA ARG A 46 16.83 -1.87 6.50
C ARG A 46 15.32 -1.95 6.68
N PHE A 47 14.69 -3.09 6.37
CA PHE A 47 13.24 -3.23 6.52
C PHE A 47 12.77 -3.17 7.98
N HIS A 48 13.57 -3.67 8.93
CA HIS A 48 13.28 -3.52 10.36
C HIS A 48 13.40 -2.06 10.83
N GLU A 49 14.36 -1.30 10.27
CA GLU A 49 14.46 0.13 10.50
C GLU A 49 13.26 0.89 9.92
N GLU A 50 12.86 0.58 8.68
CA GLU A 50 11.67 1.14 8.05
C GLU A 50 10.39 0.84 8.86
N PHE A 51 10.28 -0.37 9.40
CA PHE A 51 9.18 -0.73 10.29
C PHE A 51 9.12 0.21 11.50
N ARG A 52 10.26 0.43 12.16
CA ARG A 52 10.36 1.34 13.30
C ARG A 52 10.00 2.77 12.93
N LEU A 53 10.58 3.29 11.86
CA LEU A 53 10.33 4.67 11.41
C LEU A 53 8.85 4.88 11.04
N LEU A 54 8.24 3.92 10.34
CA LEU A 54 6.84 4.00 9.99
C LEU A 54 5.93 3.88 11.23
N TYR A 55 6.28 3.02 12.19
CA TYR A 55 5.55 2.96 13.46
C TYR A 55 5.60 4.30 14.20
N GLU A 56 6.78 4.92 14.32
CA GLU A 56 6.96 6.24 14.94
C GLU A 56 6.19 7.34 14.20
N GLU A 57 6.19 7.33 12.87
CA GLU A 57 5.42 8.25 12.03
C GLU A 57 3.91 8.10 12.30
N LEU A 58 3.40 6.86 12.27
CA LEU A 58 1.98 6.56 12.47
C LEU A 58 1.49 6.85 13.89
N LEU A 59 2.37 6.74 14.89
CA LEU A 59 2.09 7.12 16.28
C LEU A 59 1.88 8.62 16.45
N ASN A 60 2.66 9.42 15.71
CA ASN A 60 2.64 10.88 15.81
C ASN A 60 1.61 11.53 14.88
N GLU A 61 1.01 10.75 13.97
CA GLU A 61 0.01 11.25 13.05
C GLU A 61 -1.22 11.78 13.79
N ARG A 62 -1.54 13.04 13.53
CA ARG A 62 -2.73 13.70 14.06
C ARG A 62 -3.70 14.03 12.94
N VAL A 63 -4.98 13.83 13.24
CA VAL A 63 -6.10 14.16 12.33
C VAL A 63 -6.94 15.27 12.95
N PRO A 64 -7.56 16.14 12.13
CA PRO A 64 -8.48 17.14 12.64
C PRO A 64 -9.67 16.47 13.33
N VAL A 65 -10.10 17.05 14.44
CA VAL A 65 -11.38 16.70 15.05
C VAL A 65 -12.47 17.38 14.24
N THR A 66 -13.38 16.61 13.65
CA THR A 66 -14.46 17.14 12.82
C THR A 66 -15.82 16.94 13.48
N ASP A 67 -16.74 17.86 13.23
CA ASP A 67 -18.15 17.70 13.56
C ASP A 67 -18.83 16.68 12.63
N ALA A 68 -20.10 16.36 12.89
CA ALA A 68 -20.88 15.43 12.08
C ALA A 68 -20.93 15.83 10.59
N ASP A 69 -20.88 17.14 10.33
CA ASP A 69 -20.90 17.73 8.99
C ASP A 69 -19.50 17.77 8.32
N GLY A 70 -18.47 17.20 8.96
CA GLY A 70 -17.09 17.18 8.43
C GLY A 70 -16.30 18.47 8.64
N THR A 71 -16.89 19.48 9.28
CA THR A 71 -16.22 20.76 9.57
C THR A 71 -15.19 20.59 10.69
N PRO A 72 -13.94 21.05 10.55
CA PRO A 72 -12.95 20.96 11.61
C PRO A 72 -13.31 21.83 12.83
N GLN A 73 -13.27 21.24 14.01
CA GLN A 73 -13.46 21.96 15.27
C GLN A 73 -12.28 22.88 15.55
N LEU A 74 -12.58 24.10 16.03
CA LEU A 74 -11.57 25.07 16.42
C LEU A 74 -11.39 25.11 17.94
N ASP A 75 -10.17 25.37 18.38
CA ASP A 75 -9.85 25.63 19.79
C ASP A 75 -10.22 27.07 20.18
N LYS A 76 -10.05 27.41 21.46
CA LYS A 76 -10.32 28.76 21.99
C LYS A 76 -9.48 29.87 21.33
N ARG A 77 -8.45 29.52 20.57
CA ARG A 77 -7.52 30.41 19.85
C ARG A 77 -7.78 30.42 18.33
N GLY A 78 -8.83 29.75 17.86
CA GLY A 78 -9.18 29.66 16.44
C GLY A 78 -8.31 28.68 15.63
N ARG A 79 -7.53 27.82 16.27
CA ARG A 79 -6.72 26.78 15.59
C ARG A 79 -7.51 25.49 15.47
N VAL A 80 -7.27 24.72 14.41
CA VAL A 80 -7.90 23.40 14.22
C VAL A 80 -7.47 22.47 15.35
N ARG A 81 -8.46 21.91 16.06
CA ARG A 81 -8.23 20.87 17.06
C ARG A 81 -7.83 19.60 16.33
N THR A 82 -6.78 18.96 16.82
CA THR A 82 -6.31 17.68 16.29
C THR A 82 -6.33 16.64 17.40
N ARG A 83 -6.44 15.38 17.00
CA ARG A 83 -6.34 14.21 17.88
C ARG A 83 -5.40 13.19 17.25
N LEU A 84 -4.88 12.27 18.04
CA LEU A 84 -4.18 11.11 17.50
C LEU A 84 -5.07 10.35 16.52
N ALA A 85 -4.53 10.03 15.35
CA ALA A 85 -5.24 9.31 14.31
C ALA A 85 -5.65 7.90 14.78
N ARG A 86 -4.77 7.25 15.54
CA ARG A 86 -4.90 5.83 15.91
C ARG A 86 -4.17 5.48 17.20
N ASP A 87 -4.56 4.35 17.76
CA ASP A 87 -3.90 3.71 18.90
C ASP A 87 -2.61 3.01 18.46
N TRP A 88 -1.64 2.89 19.36
CA TRP A 88 -0.30 2.34 19.09
C TRP A 88 -0.37 0.92 18.53
N ARG A 89 -1.32 0.10 18.96
CA ARG A 89 -1.46 -1.26 18.41
C ARG A 89 -1.90 -1.26 16.95
N LYS A 90 -2.75 -0.31 16.56
CA LYS A 90 -3.17 -0.15 15.16
C LYS A 90 -2.00 0.38 14.33
N ALA A 91 -1.24 1.34 14.86
CA ALA A 91 -0.01 1.82 14.20
C ALA A 91 1.01 0.69 14.00
N ALA A 92 1.24 -0.14 15.02
CA ALA A 92 2.14 -1.29 14.94
C ALA A 92 1.67 -2.32 13.91
N TYR A 93 0.38 -2.63 13.87
CA TYR A 93 -0.18 -3.52 12.84
C TYR A 93 -0.05 -2.94 11.43
N GLU A 94 -0.37 -1.66 11.24
CA GLU A 94 -0.24 -0.97 9.95
C GLU A 94 1.22 -1.02 9.47
N ALA A 95 2.16 -0.66 10.33
CA ALA A 95 3.57 -0.67 9.99
C ALA A 95 4.10 -2.10 9.74
N TRP A 96 3.71 -3.10 10.53
CA TRP A 96 4.08 -4.51 10.30
C TRP A 96 3.53 -5.04 8.98
N SER A 97 2.26 -4.72 8.69
CA SER A 97 1.60 -5.16 7.46
C SER A 97 2.26 -4.57 6.21
N SER A 98 3.00 -3.47 6.38
CA SER A 98 3.68 -2.79 5.30
C SER A 98 4.91 -3.49 4.75
N LEU A 99 5.51 -4.34 5.57
CA LEU A 99 6.68 -5.10 5.17
C LEU A 99 6.29 -6.24 4.22
N PRO A 100 7.19 -6.61 3.28
CA PRO A 100 7.03 -7.82 2.48
C PRO A 100 6.85 -9.04 3.38
N ALA A 101 5.97 -9.97 3.01
CA ALA A 101 5.60 -11.10 3.86
C ALA A 101 6.80 -11.95 4.33
N SER A 102 7.83 -12.11 3.47
CA SER A 102 9.07 -12.82 3.81
C SER A 102 9.88 -12.12 4.91
N LEU A 103 9.80 -10.80 4.97
CA LEU A 103 10.60 -9.94 5.87
C LEU A 103 9.81 -9.47 7.09
N ARG A 104 8.55 -9.90 7.25
CA ARG A 104 7.78 -9.61 8.45
C ARG A 104 8.36 -10.33 9.66
N GLU A 105 8.49 -9.60 10.76
CA GLU A 105 8.67 -10.15 12.09
C GLU A 105 7.69 -9.45 13.04
N PRO A 106 6.85 -10.19 13.77
CA PRO A 106 6.68 -11.65 13.74
C PRO A 106 6.14 -12.18 12.41
N LYS A 107 6.22 -13.49 12.14
CA LYS A 107 5.89 -14.06 10.81
C LYS A 107 4.38 -14.15 10.59
N THR A 108 3.62 -14.36 11.66
CA THR A 108 2.16 -14.55 11.58
C THR A 108 1.39 -13.45 12.30
N LEU A 109 0.14 -13.26 11.88
CA LEU A 109 -0.77 -12.30 12.53
C LEU A 109 -1.05 -12.68 13.99
N THR A 110 -1.02 -13.98 14.31
CA THR A 110 -1.21 -14.48 15.68
C THR A 110 -0.02 -14.10 16.54
N GLU A 111 1.21 -14.35 16.08
CA GLU A 111 2.41 -13.94 16.81
C GLU A 111 2.50 -12.43 17.00
N LEU A 112 2.07 -11.64 16.00
CA LEU A 112 1.96 -10.20 16.17
C LEU A 112 0.93 -9.85 17.25
N ALA A 113 -0.22 -10.52 17.29
CA ALA A 113 -1.21 -10.28 18.32
C ALA A 113 -0.64 -10.55 19.73
N ASP A 114 0.13 -11.62 19.89
CA ASP A 114 0.82 -11.95 21.13
C ASP A 114 1.83 -10.85 21.50
N GLN A 115 2.62 -10.38 20.53
CA GLN A 115 3.60 -9.30 20.72
C GLN A 115 2.93 -7.97 21.11
N LEU A 116 1.69 -7.73 20.70
CA LEU A 116 0.87 -6.57 21.06
C LEU A 116 0.12 -6.75 22.39
N GLY A 117 0.24 -7.90 23.06
CA GLY A 117 -0.50 -8.23 24.28
C GLY A 117 -2.00 -8.41 24.06
N LEU A 118 -2.39 -8.90 22.88
CA LEU A 118 -3.77 -9.26 22.56
C LEU A 118 -3.97 -10.76 22.78
N SER A 119 -5.18 -11.16 23.22
CA SER A 119 -5.50 -12.57 23.44
C SER A 119 -5.59 -13.40 22.15
N SER A 120 -5.85 -12.74 21.01
CA SER A 120 -5.91 -13.39 19.71
C SER A 120 -5.85 -12.39 18.56
N ALA A 121 -5.57 -12.90 17.36
CA ALA A 121 -5.68 -12.15 16.11
C ALA A 121 -7.12 -11.70 15.76
N SER A 122 -8.14 -12.12 16.52
CA SER A 122 -9.55 -11.74 16.26
C SER A 122 -9.76 -10.24 16.31
N THR A 123 -9.15 -9.57 17.30
CA THR A 123 -9.22 -8.12 17.46
C THR A 123 -8.66 -7.39 16.24
N ILE A 124 -7.52 -7.84 15.71
CA ILE A 124 -6.90 -7.25 14.52
C ILE A 124 -7.79 -7.47 13.28
N ARG A 125 -8.37 -8.66 13.12
CA ARG A 125 -9.33 -8.95 12.03
C ARG A 125 -10.58 -8.07 12.13
N HIS A 126 -11.04 -7.78 13.35
CA HIS A 126 -12.15 -6.87 13.58
C HIS A 126 -11.81 -5.44 13.16
N TRP A 127 -10.60 -4.95 13.46
CA TRP A 127 -10.14 -3.63 12.99
C TRP A 127 -10.18 -3.52 11.47
N ARG A 128 -9.64 -4.52 10.75
CA ARG A 128 -9.66 -4.54 9.28
C ARG A 128 -11.07 -4.49 8.69
N ARG A 129 -12.03 -5.15 9.34
CA ARG A 129 -13.43 -5.18 8.87
C ARG A 129 -14.10 -3.81 9.04
N ASN A 130 -13.82 -3.12 10.13
CA ASN A 130 -14.49 -1.86 10.47
C ASN A 130 -13.80 -0.63 9.85
N ASP A 131 -12.55 -0.77 9.44
CA ASP A 131 -11.77 0.29 8.81
C ASP A 131 -11.06 -0.27 7.57
N PRO A 132 -11.81 -0.47 6.47
CA PRO A 132 -11.25 -1.03 5.23
C PRO A 132 -10.21 -0.09 4.59
N GLU A 133 -10.26 1.20 4.92
CA GLU A 133 -9.29 2.18 4.48
C GLU A 133 -7.90 1.96 5.06
N ILE A 134 -7.74 1.18 6.14
CA ILE A 134 -6.43 0.76 6.67
C ILE A 134 -5.56 0.19 5.54
N GLU A 135 -6.13 -0.67 4.70
CA GLU A 135 -5.39 -1.35 3.65
C GLU A 135 -5.10 -0.43 2.46
N THR A 136 -5.99 0.52 2.17
CA THR A 136 -5.79 1.54 1.12
C THR A 136 -4.71 2.55 1.52
N ARG A 137 -4.77 3.06 2.74
CA ARG A 137 -3.77 4.00 3.29
C ARG A 137 -2.38 3.38 3.29
N PHE A 138 -2.29 2.08 3.59
CA PHE A 138 -1.05 1.32 3.47
C PHE A 138 -0.49 1.33 2.04
N LYS A 139 -1.27 0.94 1.04
CA LYS A 139 -0.81 0.85 -0.37
C LYS A 139 -0.31 2.19 -0.89
N VAL A 140 -0.97 3.27 -0.54
CA VAL A 140 -0.56 4.63 -0.91
C VAL A 140 0.80 4.96 -0.31
N ARG A 141 1.01 4.71 0.98
CA ARG A 141 2.29 5.00 1.65
C ARG A 141 3.43 4.14 1.11
N LEU A 142 3.21 2.85 0.89
CA LEU A 142 4.22 1.99 0.27
C LEU A 142 4.61 2.50 -1.12
N THR A 143 3.62 2.93 -1.92
CA THR A 143 3.89 3.50 -3.24
C THR A 143 4.68 4.80 -3.13
N GLN A 144 4.34 5.68 -2.18
CA GLN A 144 5.09 6.93 -1.93
C GLN A 144 6.55 6.62 -1.55
N ARG A 145 6.78 5.67 -0.64
CA ARG A 145 8.13 5.24 -0.26
C ARG A 145 8.90 4.64 -1.43
N LEU A 146 8.26 3.83 -2.28
CA LEU A 146 8.90 3.32 -3.49
C LEU A 146 9.27 4.43 -4.48
N LEU A 147 8.43 5.48 -4.57
CA LEU A 147 8.72 6.65 -5.41
C LEU A 147 9.90 7.49 -4.88
N GLU A 148 10.19 7.47 -3.58
CA GLU A 148 11.40 8.10 -3.03
C GLU A 148 12.68 7.48 -3.60
N TYR A 149 12.67 6.19 -3.93
CA TYR A 149 13.79 5.48 -4.58
C TYR A 149 13.80 5.58 -6.10
N ALA A 150 12.77 6.16 -6.72
CA ALA A 150 12.69 6.27 -8.18
C ALA A 150 13.93 6.97 -8.79
N PRO A 151 14.49 8.04 -8.21
CA PRO A 151 15.71 8.66 -8.73
C PRO A 151 16.90 7.70 -8.79
N ASP A 152 17.13 6.91 -7.74
CA ASP A 152 18.25 5.97 -7.68
C ASP A 152 18.09 4.84 -8.71
N VAL A 153 16.87 4.33 -8.87
CA VAL A 153 16.55 3.32 -9.88
C VAL A 153 16.74 3.88 -11.29
N LEU A 154 16.30 5.11 -11.54
CA LEU A 154 16.50 5.79 -12.82
C LEU A 154 17.99 6.01 -13.11
N MET A 155 18.79 6.40 -12.11
CA MET A 155 20.23 6.57 -12.25
C MET A 155 20.93 5.24 -12.55
N ALA A 156 20.55 4.15 -11.87
CA ALA A 156 21.06 2.82 -12.14
C ALA A 156 20.69 2.35 -13.57
N MET A 157 19.44 2.58 -14.00
CA MET A 157 18.99 2.29 -15.36
C MET A 157 19.81 3.06 -16.40
N VAL A 158 20.04 4.36 -16.20
CA VAL A 158 20.88 5.18 -17.10
C VAL A 158 22.31 4.65 -17.17
N ALA A 159 22.89 4.26 -16.04
CA ALA A 159 24.23 3.68 -15.98
C ALA A 159 24.33 2.38 -16.81
N VAL A 160 23.37 1.46 -16.64
CA VAL A 160 23.32 0.19 -17.40
C VAL A 160 23.01 0.44 -18.88
N ALA A 161 22.10 1.37 -19.19
CA ALA A 161 21.74 1.70 -20.56
C ALA A 161 22.92 2.29 -21.34
N SER A 162 23.79 3.04 -20.66
CA SER A 162 24.99 3.67 -21.24
C SER A 162 26.15 2.69 -21.45
N ASP A 163 26.11 1.50 -20.84
CA ASP A 163 27.12 0.47 -21.03
C ASP A 163 26.99 -0.15 -22.44
N PRO A 164 28.07 -0.18 -23.26
CA PRO A 164 28.02 -0.79 -24.58
C PRO A 164 27.75 -2.31 -24.58
N ASP A 165 27.79 -3.00 -23.43
CA ASP A 165 27.41 -4.41 -23.33
C ASP A 165 25.98 -4.65 -23.83
N SER A 166 25.82 -5.72 -24.60
CA SER A 166 24.56 -6.31 -25.05
C SER A 166 23.53 -6.52 -23.92
N LYS A 167 23.98 -6.78 -22.69
CA LYS A 167 23.11 -7.01 -21.53
C LYS A 167 22.23 -5.81 -21.18
N GLY A 168 22.68 -4.58 -21.46
CA GLY A 168 21.91 -3.36 -21.22
C GLY A 168 20.80 -3.07 -22.25
N HIS A 169 20.51 -4.00 -23.18
CA HIS A 169 19.51 -3.76 -24.23
C HIS A 169 18.11 -3.47 -23.67
N GLN A 170 17.69 -4.17 -22.61
CA GLN A 170 16.38 -3.96 -22.00
C GLN A 170 16.26 -2.56 -21.37
N ASP A 171 17.27 -2.13 -20.60
CA ASP A 171 17.31 -0.79 -20.00
C ASP A 171 17.37 0.32 -21.06
N ARG A 172 18.12 0.13 -22.15
CA ARG A 172 18.09 1.04 -23.31
C ARG A 172 16.72 1.13 -23.94
N LYS A 173 16.05 0.00 -24.16
CA LYS A 173 14.70 -0.04 -24.73
C LYS A 173 13.72 0.72 -23.82
N LEU A 174 13.73 0.40 -22.53
CA LEU A 174 12.89 1.06 -21.54
C LEU A 174 13.15 2.57 -21.46
N PHE A 175 14.42 2.99 -21.44
CA PHE A 175 14.80 4.40 -21.44
C PHE A 175 14.30 5.15 -22.68
N LEU A 176 14.43 4.53 -23.87
CA LEU A 176 13.93 5.12 -25.12
C LEU A 176 12.40 5.17 -25.16
N GLU A 177 11.70 4.18 -24.59
CA GLU A 177 10.24 4.22 -24.43
C GLU A 177 9.80 5.34 -23.48
N MET A 178 10.45 5.46 -22.31
CA MET A 178 10.14 6.49 -21.30
C MET A 178 10.41 7.91 -21.81
N THR A 179 11.43 8.09 -22.64
CA THR A 179 11.76 9.39 -23.27
C THR A 179 10.95 9.66 -24.53
N GLY A 180 10.11 8.72 -24.96
CA GLY A 180 9.30 8.83 -26.18
C GLY A 180 10.10 8.72 -27.49
N MET A 181 11.39 8.37 -27.41
CA MET A 181 12.25 8.13 -28.58
C MET A 181 11.93 6.79 -29.26
N LEU A 182 11.34 5.84 -28.53
CA LEU A 182 10.83 4.58 -29.06
C LEU A 182 9.32 4.50 -28.75
N SER A 183 8.49 4.31 -29.79
CA SER A 183 7.07 4.05 -29.61
C SER A 183 6.81 2.55 -29.51
N ASN A 184 5.99 2.14 -28.53
CA ASN A 184 5.46 0.79 -28.49
C ASN A 184 4.39 0.66 -29.59
N SER A 185 4.77 0.11 -30.75
CA SER A 185 3.88 -0.11 -31.90
C SER A 185 2.90 -1.27 -31.71
N SER A 186 2.49 -1.56 -30.48
CA SER A 186 1.47 -2.56 -30.19
C SER A 186 0.11 -1.91 -29.93
N THR A 187 -0.35 -1.08 -30.86
CA THR A 187 -1.79 -0.95 -31.09
C THR A 187 -2.18 -2.22 -31.85
N VAL A 188 -2.39 -3.31 -31.12
CA VAL A 188 -3.05 -4.49 -31.69
C VAL A 188 -4.50 -4.09 -31.87
N ASP A 189 -4.83 -3.66 -33.08
CA ASP A 189 -6.20 -3.60 -33.55
C ASP A 189 -6.73 -5.04 -33.43
N ALA A 190 -7.52 -5.30 -32.39
CA ALA A 190 -8.19 -6.57 -32.20
C ALA A 190 -9.32 -6.67 -33.23
N THR A 191 -8.97 -6.84 -34.50
CA THR A 191 -9.88 -7.43 -35.47
C THR A 191 -10.07 -8.87 -35.01
N VAL A 192 -11.16 -9.10 -34.29
CA VAL A 192 -11.63 -10.43 -33.90
C VAL A 192 -11.81 -11.23 -35.20
N ARG A 193 -10.79 -11.99 -35.59
CA ARG A 193 -10.96 -13.09 -36.55
C ARG A 193 -11.74 -14.16 -35.81
N ILE A 194 -13.07 -14.08 -35.90
CA ILE A 194 -13.93 -15.22 -35.61
C ILE A 194 -13.45 -16.33 -36.55
N LYS A 195 -12.86 -17.39 -35.97
CA LYS A 195 -12.76 -18.66 -36.68
C LYS A 195 -14.19 -19.18 -36.79
N THR A 196 -14.83 -18.94 -37.94
CA THR A 196 -15.99 -19.73 -38.35
C THR A 196 -15.46 -21.09 -38.77
N ASP A 197 -15.26 -21.97 -37.78
CA ASP A 197 -14.96 -23.39 -38.01
C ASP A 197 -16.23 -24.21 -38.28
N ASP A 198 -17.39 -23.56 -38.42
CA ASP A 198 -18.58 -24.15 -39.00
C ASP A 198 -18.76 -23.60 -40.42
N LEU A 199 -18.65 -24.49 -41.41
CA LEU A 199 -19.00 -24.20 -42.80
C LEU A 199 -20.46 -23.78 -42.85
N LEU A 200 -20.70 -22.47 -43.02
CA LEU A 200 -22.03 -21.92 -43.30
C LEU A 200 -22.60 -22.63 -44.54
N ASP A 201 -23.81 -23.16 -44.42
CA ASP A 201 -24.50 -23.73 -45.58
C ASP A 201 -24.85 -22.65 -46.61
N ASP A 202 -25.21 -23.08 -47.82
CA ASP A 202 -25.48 -22.16 -48.94
C ASP A 202 -26.64 -21.18 -48.66
N ASP A 203 -27.56 -21.53 -47.76
CA ASP A 203 -28.70 -20.70 -47.37
C ASP A 203 -28.27 -19.61 -46.37
N GLU A 204 -27.39 -19.93 -45.42
CA GLU A 204 -26.80 -18.96 -44.48
C GLU A 204 -25.86 -17.97 -45.19
N GLN A 205 -25.11 -18.42 -46.20
CA GLN A 205 -24.27 -17.53 -47.03
C GLN A 205 -25.11 -16.54 -47.85
N ALA A 206 -26.26 -16.98 -48.38
CA ALA A 206 -27.18 -16.10 -49.09
C ALA A 206 -27.80 -15.03 -48.18
N ALA A 207 -28.12 -15.38 -46.93
CA ALA A 207 -28.65 -14.43 -45.95
C ALA A 207 -27.63 -13.35 -45.54
N VAL A 208 -26.37 -13.73 -45.34
CA VAL A 208 -25.29 -12.78 -45.02
C VAL A 208 -24.98 -11.85 -46.20
N ALA A 209 -24.96 -12.37 -47.42
CA ALA A 209 -24.77 -11.56 -48.62
C ALA A 209 -25.91 -10.53 -48.81
N ALA A 210 -27.16 -10.92 -48.54
CA ALA A 210 -28.31 -10.01 -48.59
C ALA A 210 -28.22 -8.90 -47.53
N ALA A 211 -27.81 -9.24 -46.30
CA ALA A 211 -27.65 -8.28 -45.21
C ALA A 211 -26.55 -7.24 -45.51
N LEU A 212 -25.40 -7.68 -46.04
CA LEU A 212 -24.31 -6.78 -46.45
C LEU A 212 -24.71 -5.85 -47.60
N LYS A 213 -25.47 -6.36 -48.58
CA LYS A 213 -25.94 -5.55 -49.71
C LYS A 213 -27.00 -4.52 -49.30
N GLY A 214 -27.83 -4.83 -48.30
CA GLY A 214 -28.78 -3.90 -47.70
C GLY A 214 -28.13 -2.79 -46.87
N ALA A 215 -27.03 -3.11 -46.17
CA ALA A 215 -26.26 -2.11 -45.40
C ALA A 215 -25.49 -1.13 -46.30
N ALA A 216 -24.97 -1.59 -47.43
CA ALA A 216 -24.26 -0.75 -48.40
C ALA A 216 -25.18 0.18 -49.23
N ALA A 217 -26.48 -0.11 -49.30
CA ALA A 217 -27.46 0.72 -50.02
C ALA A 217 -28.12 1.81 -49.14
N LYS A 218 -27.77 1.89 -47.86
CA LYS A 218 -28.27 2.89 -46.89
C LYS A 218 -27.22 3.95 -46.51
N GLN A 219 -26.09 4.01 -47.23
CA GLN A 219 -25.12 5.12 -47.16
C GLN A 219 -25.29 6.04 -48.36
#